data_AF-A0A1I1XS02-F1
#
_entry.id   AF-A0A1I1XS02-F1
#
_cell.length_a   1.000
_cell.length_b   1.000
_cell.length_c   1.000
_cell.angle_alpha   90.00
_cell.angle_beta   90.00
_cell.angle_gamma   90.00
#
_symmetry.space_group_name_H-M   'P 1'
#
loop_
_entity.id
_entity.type
_entity.pdbx_description
1 polymer ?
#
loop_
_entity_poly.entity_id
_entity_poly.type
_entity_poly.pdbx_seq_one_letter_code
_entity_poly.pdbx_strand_id
1 'polypeptide(L)'
;MSLDPVILAELLRGGPPMWVSGRAYPAGVEARSPANWQRYVRINAGAGATDPSIDDVNWLLWSKRIEDAVAVTNTAVGQVNTSVGNVSAAVTQLSGKVDAISRVWTAAASVAQGALVASPADKEIYRRAAATGTSATDPADDTTNYFAHSYQRTTSLPTGYLVPTNYPDQVRGITKTAQTNIAQATRMQVLSVTGRGQLLHIGNFRSVSGTGGSRMEIWVDGRKVYEWEAVGAVNYYAAHLGSVYKVGDDVVVAPGTPVVFRRSLAVWLTPTYSPWVGTNDYVGHSFRTEA
;
A
#
# COMPACT_ATOMS: atom_id res chain seq x y z
N MET A 1 42.11 -77.88 5.76
CA MET A 1 42.26 -76.63 6.55
C MET A 1 41.19 -76.63 7.62
N SER A 2 41.58 -76.67 8.89
CA SER A 2 40.64 -76.50 10.01
C SER A 2 40.38 -75.01 10.15
N LEU A 3 39.12 -74.59 10.04
CA LEU A 3 38.75 -73.22 10.38
C LEU A 3 38.83 -73.09 11.91
N ASP A 4 39.39 -71.98 12.38
CA ASP A 4 39.46 -71.65 13.80
C ASP A 4 38.05 -71.83 14.44
N PRO A 5 37.94 -72.52 15.59
CA PRO A 5 36.66 -72.75 16.27
C PRO A 5 35.86 -71.47 16.52
N VAL A 6 36.53 -70.34 16.75
CA VAL A 6 35.89 -69.04 16.96
C VAL A 6 35.26 -68.52 15.67
N ILE A 7 35.90 -68.76 14.53
CA ILE A 7 35.37 -68.37 13.21
C ILE A 7 34.16 -69.24 12.84
N LEU A 8 34.23 -70.56 13.12
CA LEU A 8 33.12 -71.47 12.87
C LEU A 8 31.89 -71.11 13.71
N ALA A 9 32.10 -70.73 14.98
CA ALA A 9 31.03 -70.27 15.87
C ALA A 9 30.39 -68.95 15.40
N GLU A 10 31.18 -67.99 14.91
CA GLU A 10 30.65 -66.73 14.40
C GLU A 10 29.90 -66.90 13.06
N LEU A 11 30.37 -67.80 12.18
CA LEU A 11 29.69 -68.12 10.93
C LEU A 11 28.32 -68.78 11.17
N LEU A 12 28.23 -69.67 12.16
CA LEU A 12 26.99 -70.34 12.57
C LEU A 12 25.96 -69.39 13.22
N ARG A 13 26.43 -68.24 13.73
CA ARG A 13 25.59 -67.22 14.39
C ARG A 13 24.97 -66.21 13.41
N GLY A 14 25.22 -66.36 12.10
CA GLY A 14 24.58 -65.61 11.03
C GLY A 14 25.11 -64.18 10.81
N GLY A 15 26.32 -63.88 11.29
CA GLY A 15 26.98 -62.59 11.08
C GLY A 15 28.37 -62.73 10.44
N PRO A 16 28.95 -61.64 9.89
CA PRO A 16 30.31 -61.70 9.37
C PRO A 16 31.31 -61.93 10.51
N PRO A 17 32.36 -62.73 10.27
CA PRO A 17 33.35 -63.05 11.29
C PRO A 17 34.14 -61.82 11.73
N MET A 18 34.71 -61.86 12.94
CA MET A 18 35.65 -60.83 13.39
C MET A 18 36.87 -60.76 12.46
N TRP A 19 37.34 -59.54 12.22
CA TRP A 19 38.59 -59.29 11.50
C TRP A 19 39.79 -59.78 12.33
N VAL A 20 40.76 -60.40 11.66
CA VAL A 20 41.96 -60.98 12.26
C VAL A 20 43.19 -60.42 11.54
N SER A 21 44.13 -59.86 12.30
CA SER A 21 45.38 -59.29 11.77
C SER A 21 46.22 -60.33 11.03
N GLY A 22 46.80 -59.94 9.89
CA GLY A 22 47.66 -60.77 9.05
C GLY A 22 46.93 -61.81 8.19
N ARG A 23 45.61 -61.96 8.34
CA ARG A 23 44.80 -62.87 7.52
C ARG A 23 44.51 -62.27 6.15
N ALA A 24 44.60 -63.11 5.12
CA ALA A 24 44.17 -62.74 3.77
C ALA A 24 42.63 -62.79 3.66
N TYR A 25 42.05 -61.67 3.23
CA TYR A 25 40.61 -61.56 2.94
C TYR A 25 40.43 -61.37 1.42
N PRO A 26 39.62 -62.20 0.75
CA PRO A 26 39.19 -61.94 -0.62
C PRO A 26 38.40 -60.63 -0.71
N ALA A 27 38.48 -59.94 -1.85
CA ALA A 27 37.62 -58.79 -2.12
C ALA A 27 36.13 -59.19 -2.07
N GLY A 28 35.29 -58.30 -1.55
CA GLY A 28 33.85 -58.53 -1.35
C GLY A 28 33.49 -59.25 -0.05
N VAL A 29 34.46 -59.76 0.72
CA VAL A 29 34.17 -60.44 2.00
C VAL A 29 33.94 -59.43 3.11
N GLU A 30 32.87 -59.66 3.88
CA GLU A 30 32.58 -58.91 5.09
C GLU A 30 33.43 -59.39 6.28
N ALA A 31 33.91 -58.45 7.07
CA ALA A 31 34.50 -58.70 8.38
C ALA A 31 34.02 -57.63 9.37
N ARG A 32 34.03 -57.98 10.66
CA ARG A 32 33.70 -57.03 11.74
C ARG A 32 34.98 -56.49 12.37
N SER A 33 35.13 -55.17 12.44
CA SER A 33 36.27 -54.54 13.11
C SER A 33 36.23 -54.81 14.62
N PRO A 34 37.30 -55.33 15.26
CA PRO A 34 37.40 -55.37 16.72
C PRO A 34 37.47 -53.99 17.39
N ALA A 35 37.90 -52.95 16.68
CA ALA A 35 38.02 -51.61 17.25
C ALA A 35 36.66 -50.92 17.47
N ASN A 36 35.71 -51.06 16.53
CA ASN A 36 34.42 -50.35 16.60
C ASN A 36 33.19 -51.24 16.36
N TRP A 37 33.36 -52.55 16.21
CA TRP A 37 32.30 -53.55 16.05
C TRP A 37 31.42 -53.35 14.81
N GLN A 38 31.81 -52.45 13.90
CA GLN A 38 31.10 -52.22 12.65
C GLN A 38 31.52 -53.24 11.59
N ARG A 39 30.62 -53.48 10.63
CA ARG A 39 30.84 -54.38 9.50
C ARG A 39 31.51 -53.62 8.36
N TYR A 40 32.56 -54.20 7.79
CA TYR A 40 33.30 -53.67 6.66
C TYR A 40 33.40 -54.73 5.58
N VAL A 41 33.45 -54.31 4.33
CA VAL A 41 33.73 -55.15 3.17
C VAL A 41 35.11 -54.88 2.65
N ARG A 42 35.86 -55.94 2.38
CA ARG A 42 37.17 -55.83 1.76
C ARG A 42 37.04 -55.34 0.31
N ILE A 43 37.73 -54.26 -0.04
CA ILE A 43 37.75 -53.71 -1.40
C ILE A 43 38.87 -54.35 -2.23
N ASN A 44 40.08 -54.43 -1.65
CA ASN A 44 41.27 -55.00 -2.31
C ASN A 44 41.67 -56.32 -1.66
N ALA A 45 41.72 -57.41 -2.42
CA ALA A 45 42.10 -58.72 -1.89
C ALA A 45 43.54 -58.70 -1.32
N GLY A 46 43.75 -59.31 -0.16
CA GLY A 46 45.09 -59.41 0.42
C GLY A 46 45.10 -59.62 1.93
N ALA A 47 46.29 -59.84 2.47
CA ALA A 47 46.55 -59.84 3.91
C ALA A 47 46.90 -58.42 4.37
N GLY A 48 46.34 -58.01 5.50
CA GLY A 48 46.62 -56.71 6.12
C GLY A 48 46.73 -56.82 7.63
N ALA A 49 47.63 -56.03 8.23
CA ALA A 49 47.78 -55.93 9.69
C ALA A 49 46.98 -54.76 10.29
N THR A 50 46.35 -53.94 9.43
CA THR A 50 45.60 -52.74 9.81
C THR A 50 44.12 -53.07 9.98
N ASP A 51 43.54 -52.65 11.11
CA ASP A 51 42.12 -52.85 11.41
C ASP A 51 41.21 -52.15 10.38
N PRO A 52 40.08 -52.76 9.96
CA PRO A 52 39.18 -52.20 8.95
C PRO A 52 38.67 -50.79 9.26
N SER A 53 38.58 -50.41 10.55
CA SER A 53 38.10 -49.09 10.98
C SER A 53 39.03 -47.93 10.62
N ILE A 54 40.29 -48.20 10.28
CA ILE A 54 41.31 -47.20 9.96
C ILE A 54 42.07 -47.48 8.65
N ASP A 55 41.59 -48.45 7.85
CA ASP A 55 42.17 -48.85 6.56
C ASP A 55 41.13 -48.65 5.44
N ASP A 56 40.84 -47.37 5.16
CA ASP A 56 39.86 -46.96 4.14
C ASP A 56 40.30 -47.29 2.70
N VAL A 57 41.60 -47.55 2.50
CA VAL A 57 42.15 -47.99 1.21
C VAL A 57 41.69 -49.41 0.88
N ASN A 58 41.57 -50.29 1.87
CA ASN A 58 41.27 -51.69 1.62
C ASN A 58 39.94 -52.17 2.20
N TRP A 59 39.27 -51.37 3.02
CA TRP A 59 37.99 -51.72 3.66
C TRP A 59 36.97 -50.60 3.50
N LEU A 60 35.75 -50.94 3.10
CA LEU A 60 34.61 -50.03 3.04
C LEU A 60 33.61 -50.39 4.14
N LEU A 61 33.08 -49.41 4.85
CA LEU A 61 32.02 -49.63 5.82
C LEU A 61 30.73 -50.13 5.11
N TRP A 62 30.15 -51.25 5.58
CA TRP A 62 29.00 -51.90 4.93
C TRP A 62 27.70 -51.08 5.01
N SER A 63 27.51 -50.33 6.09
CA SER A 63 26.31 -49.53 6.33
C SER A 63 26.67 -48.13 6.81
N LYS A 64 25.92 -47.10 6.37
CA LYS A 64 26.10 -45.74 6.90
C LYS A 64 26.04 -45.73 8.43
N ARG A 65 26.85 -44.86 9.03
CA ARG A 65 26.88 -44.69 10.49
C ARG A 65 25.61 -43.96 10.94
N ILE A 66 25.13 -44.29 12.13
CA ILE A 66 24.03 -43.53 12.76
C ILE A 66 24.50 -42.08 12.95
N GLU A 67 25.78 -41.89 13.24
CA GLU A 67 26.45 -40.60 13.36
C GLU A 67 26.32 -39.75 12.08
N ASP A 68 26.42 -40.37 10.90
CA ASP A 68 26.26 -39.65 9.62
C ASP A 68 24.81 -39.16 9.46
N ALA A 69 23.83 -40.00 9.80
CA ALA A 69 22.41 -39.65 9.74
C ALA A 69 22.06 -38.55 10.75
N VAL A 70 22.64 -38.61 11.95
CA VAL A 70 22.51 -37.57 12.98
C VAL A 70 23.14 -36.26 12.51
N ALA A 71 24.32 -36.28 11.89
CA ALA A 71 24.97 -35.08 11.36
C ALA A 71 24.13 -34.38 10.27
N VAL A 72 23.56 -35.17 9.34
CA VAL A 72 22.65 -34.64 8.31
C VAL A 72 21.39 -34.05 8.96
N THR A 73 20.81 -34.74 9.95
CA THR A 73 19.62 -34.27 10.66
C THR A 73 19.88 -32.98 11.42
N ASN A 74 21.01 -32.88 12.13
CA ASN A 74 21.43 -31.67 12.85
C ASN A 74 21.61 -30.48 11.89
N THR A 75 22.18 -30.73 10.71
CA THR A 75 22.31 -29.71 9.67
C THR A 75 20.94 -29.22 9.19
N ALA A 76 20.01 -30.14 8.91
CA ALA A 76 18.65 -29.79 8.49
C ALA A 76 17.89 -29.02 9.59
N VAL A 77 18.02 -29.41 10.86
CA VAL A 77 17.43 -28.69 12.00
C VAL A 77 18.01 -27.28 12.11
N GLY A 78 19.32 -27.11 11.90
CA GLY A 78 19.96 -25.79 11.87
C GLY A 78 19.40 -24.88 10.78
N GLN A 79 19.16 -25.42 9.57
CA GLN A 79 18.54 -24.69 8.47
C GLN A 79 17.09 -24.30 8.77
N VAL A 80 16.32 -25.21 9.38
CA VAL A 80 14.95 -24.93 9.82
C VAL A 80 14.93 -23.83 10.87
N ASN A 81 15.80 -23.90 11.90
CA ASN A 81 15.89 -22.87 12.94
C ASN A 81 16.23 -21.49 12.36
N THR A 82 17.15 -21.44 11.39
CA THR A 82 17.46 -20.20 10.66
C THR A 82 16.24 -19.67 9.90
N SER A 83 15.52 -20.54 9.20
CA SER A 83 14.30 -20.16 8.46
C SER A 83 13.19 -19.66 9.38
N VAL A 84 12.98 -20.32 10.52
CA VAL A 84 12.02 -19.90 11.55
C VAL A 84 12.39 -18.52 12.11
N GLY A 85 13.68 -18.27 12.35
CA GLY A 85 14.17 -16.95 12.77
C GLY A 85 13.84 -15.86 11.74
N ASN A 86 14.07 -16.13 10.45
CA ASN A 86 13.74 -15.20 9.37
C ASN A 86 12.23 -14.93 9.27
N VAL A 87 11.40 -15.97 9.36
CA VAL A 87 9.94 -15.84 9.36
C VAL A 87 9.46 -15.03 10.57
N SER A 88 9.99 -15.31 11.75
CA SER A 88 9.65 -14.56 12.98
C SER A 88 9.96 -13.06 12.83
N ALA A 89 11.14 -12.72 12.31
CA ALA A 89 11.51 -11.32 12.04
C ALA A 89 10.57 -10.65 11.02
N ALA A 90 10.20 -11.36 9.94
CA ALA A 90 9.27 -10.85 8.95
C ALA A 90 7.85 -10.63 9.53
N VAL A 91 7.38 -11.55 10.39
CA VAL A 91 6.09 -11.42 11.09
C VAL A 91 6.10 -10.19 12.00
N THR A 92 7.17 -9.94 12.76
CA THR A 92 7.29 -8.74 13.59
C THR A 92 7.24 -7.46 12.75
N GLN A 93 7.95 -7.42 11.62
CA GLN A 93 7.91 -6.26 10.72
C GLN A 93 6.53 -6.02 10.13
N LEU A 94 5.84 -7.09 9.72
CA LEU A 94 4.49 -6.99 9.16
C LEU A 94 3.49 -6.52 10.22
N SER A 95 3.55 -7.05 11.44
CA SER A 95 2.70 -6.62 12.55
C SER A 95 2.80 -5.11 12.78
N GLY A 96 4.02 -4.57 12.84
CA GLY A 96 4.22 -3.12 13.00
C GLY A 96 3.64 -2.28 11.85
N LYS A 97 3.66 -2.79 10.61
CA LYS A 97 3.02 -2.13 9.46
C LYS A 97 1.50 -2.21 9.53
N VAL A 98 0.95 -3.34 9.94
CA VAL A 98 -0.50 -3.53 10.11
C VAL A 98 -1.02 -2.59 11.19
N ASP A 99 -0.34 -2.49 12.33
CA ASP A 99 -0.72 -1.57 13.41
C ASP A 99 -0.69 -0.10 12.98
N ALA A 100 0.25 0.27 12.09
CA ALA A 100 0.31 1.62 11.52
C ALA A 100 -0.84 1.92 10.54
N ILE A 101 -1.40 0.91 9.86
CA ILE A 101 -2.51 1.07 8.91
C ILE A 101 -3.86 0.96 9.64
N SER A 102 -3.97 0.07 10.62
CA SER A 102 -5.22 -0.25 11.32
C SER A 102 -5.59 0.75 12.41
N ARG A 103 -4.66 1.63 12.80
CA ARG A 103 -4.89 2.62 13.84
C ARG A 103 -5.90 3.68 13.39
N VAL A 104 -7.16 3.41 13.70
CA VAL A 104 -8.24 4.39 13.61
C VAL A 104 -7.98 5.49 14.64
N TRP A 105 -8.01 6.74 14.18
CA TRP A 105 -7.83 7.89 15.04
C TRP A 105 -8.97 8.00 16.08
N THR A 106 -8.62 8.44 17.29
CA THR A 106 -9.58 8.88 18.32
C THR A 106 -9.06 10.14 18.99
N ALA A 107 -9.96 10.98 19.52
CA ALA A 107 -9.59 12.26 20.13
C ALA A 107 -8.62 12.13 21.33
N ALA A 108 -8.69 11.01 22.06
CA ALA A 108 -7.83 10.76 23.21
C ALA A 108 -6.48 10.09 22.84
N ALA A 109 -6.32 9.61 21.61
CA ALA A 109 -5.11 8.88 21.24
C ALA A 109 -3.92 9.83 21.05
N SER A 110 -2.84 9.59 21.79
CA SER A 110 -1.55 10.25 21.54
C SER A 110 -0.91 9.66 20.28
N VAL A 111 -0.83 10.45 19.22
CA VAL A 111 -0.28 10.04 17.91
C VAL A 111 1.13 10.59 17.78
N ALA A 112 2.10 9.72 17.48
CA ALA A 112 3.47 10.14 17.24
C ALA A 112 3.58 11.02 15.99
N GLN A 113 4.52 11.98 15.99
CA GLN A 113 4.82 12.72 14.77
C GLN A 113 5.21 11.77 13.63
N GLY A 114 4.70 12.01 12.42
CA GLY A 114 4.94 11.17 11.24
C GLY A 114 4.17 9.85 11.21
N ALA A 115 3.47 9.47 12.30
CA ALA A 115 2.62 8.29 12.31
C ALA A 115 1.40 8.46 11.40
N LEU A 116 0.95 7.33 10.85
CA LEU A 116 -0.28 7.24 10.06
C LEU A 116 -1.45 6.89 10.98
N VAL A 117 -2.62 7.46 10.66
CA VAL A 117 -3.90 7.14 11.30
C VAL A 117 -5.01 7.20 10.26
N ALA A 118 -6.02 6.35 10.40
CA ALA A 118 -7.23 6.41 9.60
C ALA A 118 -8.25 7.33 10.25
N SER A 119 -8.84 8.27 9.49
CA SER A 119 -9.95 9.08 9.98
C SER A 119 -11.23 8.23 10.08
N PRO A 120 -11.93 8.24 11.21
CA PRO A 120 -13.28 7.69 11.31
C PRO A 120 -14.28 8.32 10.33
N ALA A 121 -14.12 9.60 9.99
CA ALA A 121 -15.11 10.39 9.27
C ALA A 121 -15.12 10.14 7.76
N ASP A 122 -13.97 9.93 7.12
CA ASP A 122 -13.87 9.71 5.67
C ASP A 122 -13.15 8.41 5.26
N LYS A 123 -12.60 7.67 6.24
CA LYS A 123 -11.82 6.44 6.07
C LYS A 123 -10.51 6.61 5.31
N GLU A 124 -10.02 7.84 5.19
CA GLU A 124 -8.74 8.14 4.55
C GLU A 124 -7.58 8.07 5.56
N ILE A 125 -6.37 7.89 5.03
CA ILE A 125 -5.15 7.81 5.83
C ILE A 125 -4.51 9.19 5.91
N TYR A 126 -4.21 9.60 7.13
CA TYR A 126 -3.60 10.87 7.47
C TYR A 126 -2.28 10.65 8.17
N ARG A 127 -1.30 11.49 7.85
CA ARG A 127 -0.02 11.54 8.57
C ARG A 127 -0.01 12.72 9.51
N ARG A 128 0.44 12.49 10.75
CA ARG A 128 0.60 13.57 11.71
C ARG A 128 1.83 14.44 11.38
N ALA A 129 1.61 15.74 11.21
CA ALA A 129 2.64 16.75 10.98
C ALA A 129 3.24 17.29 12.29
N ALA A 130 2.39 17.51 13.30
CA ALA A 130 2.77 18.14 14.56
C ALA A 130 3.60 17.22 15.47
N ALA A 131 4.26 17.80 16.48
CA ALA A 131 5.01 17.07 17.51
C ALA A 131 4.09 16.14 18.32
N THR A 132 4.54 14.94 18.68
CA THR A 132 3.75 13.85 19.30
C THR A 132 2.74 14.34 20.34
N GLY A 133 1.48 13.90 20.22
CA GLY A 133 0.42 14.31 21.14
C GLY A 133 -0.98 13.93 20.66
N THR A 134 -1.99 14.37 21.41
CA THR A 134 -3.40 14.20 21.06
C THR A 134 -3.89 15.32 20.12
N SER A 135 -5.04 15.11 19.49
CA SER A 135 -5.82 16.18 18.86
C SER A 135 -7.28 15.95 19.18
N ALA A 136 -8.05 17.01 19.43
CA ALA A 136 -9.49 16.90 19.67
C ALA A 136 -10.29 16.84 18.35
N THR A 137 -9.65 17.18 17.23
CA THR A 137 -10.27 17.30 15.91
C THR A 137 -9.84 16.13 15.03
N ASP A 138 -10.81 15.52 14.35
CA ASP A 138 -10.57 14.41 13.41
C ASP A 138 -9.46 14.79 12.40
N PRO A 139 -8.59 13.87 11.92
CA PRO A 139 -7.56 14.19 10.95
C PRO A 139 -8.11 14.75 9.63
N ALA A 140 -9.30 14.29 9.22
CA ALA A 140 -10.04 14.89 8.10
C ALA A 140 -10.37 16.35 8.39
N ASP A 141 -10.73 16.63 9.66
CA ASP A 141 -10.94 17.87 10.43
C ASP A 141 -9.77 18.89 10.50
N ASP A 142 -8.55 18.39 10.60
CA ASP A 142 -7.44 19.10 11.23
C ASP A 142 -6.27 19.32 10.27
N THR A 143 -6.24 20.49 9.63
CA THR A 143 -5.15 20.90 8.71
C THR A 143 -3.89 21.36 9.42
N THR A 144 -3.93 21.51 10.74
CA THR A 144 -2.78 22.00 11.52
C THR A 144 -1.91 20.83 11.95
N ASN A 145 -2.53 19.77 12.47
CA ASN A 145 -1.81 18.64 13.00
C ASN A 145 -1.66 17.48 12.01
N TYR A 146 -2.47 17.43 10.94
CA TYR A 146 -2.47 16.32 9.99
C TYR A 146 -2.45 16.79 8.53
N PHE A 147 -1.82 15.98 7.68
CA PHE A 147 -1.95 16.08 6.23
C PHE A 147 -2.43 14.75 5.66
N ALA A 148 -3.22 14.83 4.58
CA ALA A 148 -3.70 13.66 3.87
C ALA A 148 -2.50 12.89 3.29
N HIS A 149 -2.50 11.57 3.47
CA HIS A 149 -1.46 10.69 2.96
C HIS A 149 -1.96 9.81 1.81
N SER A 150 -3.22 9.36 1.86
CA SER A 150 -3.83 8.53 0.81
C SER A 150 -4.31 9.32 -0.42
N TYR A 151 -4.41 10.64 -0.34
CA TYR A 151 -4.89 11.47 -1.45
C TYR A 151 -4.36 12.91 -1.40
N GLN A 152 -4.48 13.62 -2.53
CA GLN A 152 -4.17 15.03 -2.61
C GLN A 152 -5.36 15.86 -2.11
N ARG A 153 -5.16 16.58 -1.01
CA ARG A 153 -6.17 17.43 -0.39
C ARG A 153 -6.12 18.84 -0.97
N THR A 154 -7.27 19.37 -1.38
CA THR A 154 -7.39 20.78 -1.77
C THR A 154 -7.64 21.63 -0.52
N THR A 155 -6.71 22.53 -0.20
CA THR A 155 -6.84 23.47 0.93
C THR A 155 -7.18 24.89 0.47
N SER A 156 -6.80 25.24 -0.76
CA SER A 156 -7.09 26.53 -1.38
C SER A 156 -7.11 26.40 -2.90
N LEU A 157 -7.88 27.25 -3.57
CA LEU A 157 -7.89 27.38 -5.02
C LEU A 157 -7.46 28.79 -5.45
N PRO A 158 -6.87 28.94 -6.65
CA PRO A 158 -6.53 30.26 -7.19
C PRO A 158 -7.80 31.07 -7.43
N THR A 159 -7.68 32.40 -7.43
CA THR A 159 -8.76 33.32 -7.77
C THR A 159 -9.35 33.00 -9.14
N GLY A 160 -10.67 33.21 -9.29
CA GLY A 160 -11.33 32.99 -10.58
C GLY A 160 -10.97 34.04 -11.62
N TYR A 161 -11.45 33.80 -12.84
CA TYR A 161 -11.22 34.67 -13.98
C TYR A 161 -12.55 35.00 -14.69
N LEU A 162 -12.67 36.24 -15.16
CA LEU A 162 -13.83 36.73 -15.90
C LEU A 162 -13.62 36.54 -17.41
N VAL A 163 -14.56 35.89 -18.08
CA VAL A 163 -14.57 35.78 -19.54
C VAL A 163 -15.48 36.89 -20.11
N PRO A 164 -14.95 37.77 -20.99
CA PRO A 164 -15.74 38.82 -21.64
C PRO A 164 -16.89 38.28 -22.51
N THR A 165 -17.88 39.15 -22.76
CA THR A 165 -19.17 38.95 -23.43
C THR A 165 -19.16 38.13 -24.75
N ASN A 166 -20.28 37.42 -24.99
CA ASN A 166 -20.75 36.73 -26.22
C ASN A 166 -20.55 35.21 -26.43
N TYR A 167 -20.38 34.39 -25.39
CA TYR A 167 -20.23 32.95 -25.63
C TYR A 167 -20.85 32.02 -24.57
N PRO A 168 -22.19 31.83 -24.58
CA PRO A 168 -22.90 31.01 -23.59
C PRO A 168 -22.62 29.48 -23.65
N ASP A 169 -21.78 29.01 -24.59
CA ASP A 169 -21.57 27.56 -24.87
C ASP A 169 -20.09 27.09 -24.86
N GLN A 170 -19.17 27.79 -24.20
CA GLN A 170 -17.72 27.51 -24.37
C GLN A 170 -17.11 26.36 -23.57
N VAL A 171 -17.88 25.65 -22.75
CA VAL A 171 -17.34 24.47 -22.03
C VAL A 171 -18.15 23.25 -22.44
N ARG A 172 -17.60 22.44 -23.35
CA ARG A 172 -18.24 21.17 -23.75
C ARG A 172 -18.22 20.20 -22.56
N GLY A 173 -19.31 19.45 -22.39
CA GLY A 173 -19.40 18.40 -21.38
C GLY A 173 -19.63 18.88 -19.94
N ILE A 174 -20.05 20.13 -19.75
CA ILE A 174 -20.55 20.60 -18.44
C ILE A 174 -22.05 20.34 -18.29
N THR A 175 -22.45 20.03 -17.08
CA THR A 175 -23.84 20.04 -16.65
C THR A 175 -24.21 21.46 -16.22
N LYS A 176 -25.36 21.96 -16.69
CA LYS A 176 -25.92 23.24 -16.26
C LYS A 176 -26.98 22.95 -15.19
N THR A 177 -26.81 23.50 -13.97
CA THR A 177 -27.85 23.40 -12.94
C THR A 177 -28.97 24.38 -13.28
N ALA A 178 -30.22 23.92 -13.20
CA ALA A 178 -31.41 24.73 -13.46
C ALA A 178 -31.47 25.96 -12.55
N GLN A 179 -31.97 27.06 -13.11
CA GLN A 179 -32.09 28.35 -12.46
C GLN A 179 -32.96 28.27 -11.19
N THR A 180 -32.40 28.71 -10.06
CA THR A 180 -33.19 29.08 -8.89
C THR A 180 -33.16 30.60 -8.77
N ASN A 181 -34.31 31.23 -8.53
CA ASN A 181 -34.35 32.67 -8.32
C ASN A 181 -33.66 33.02 -7.00
N ILE A 182 -32.55 33.76 -7.07
CA ILE A 182 -31.80 34.18 -5.88
C ILE A 182 -31.95 35.69 -5.74
N ALA A 183 -32.52 36.14 -4.63
CA ALA A 183 -32.58 37.56 -4.33
C ALA A 183 -31.16 38.14 -4.19
N GLN A 184 -31.02 39.45 -4.43
CA GLN A 184 -29.76 40.14 -4.21
C GLN A 184 -29.30 39.96 -2.76
N ALA A 185 -27.99 39.86 -2.56
CA ALA A 185 -27.33 39.65 -1.26
C ALA A 185 -27.75 38.36 -0.52
N THR A 186 -28.52 37.48 -1.16
CA THR A 186 -28.93 36.21 -0.56
C THR A 186 -27.94 35.12 -0.94
N ARG A 187 -27.37 34.47 0.07
CA ARG A 187 -26.47 33.32 -0.09
C ARG A 187 -27.30 32.05 -0.28
N MET A 188 -27.15 31.37 -1.41
CA MET A 188 -27.88 30.15 -1.73
C MET A 188 -26.94 29.01 -2.12
N GLN A 189 -27.25 27.79 -1.69
CA GLN A 189 -26.54 26.59 -2.13
C GLN A 189 -27.06 26.18 -3.51
N VAL A 190 -26.19 26.19 -4.51
CA VAL A 190 -26.53 25.95 -5.93
C VAL A 190 -26.06 24.59 -6.43
N LEU A 191 -25.20 23.92 -5.66
CA LEU A 191 -24.73 22.58 -5.94
C LEU A 191 -24.41 21.86 -4.62
N SER A 192 -24.80 20.60 -4.52
CA SER A 192 -24.50 19.73 -3.39
C SER A 192 -24.25 18.33 -3.91
N VAL A 193 -23.06 17.81 -3.67
CA VAL A 193 -22.68 16.45 -4.02
C VAL A 193 -22.20 15.76 -2.75
N THR A 194 -22.69 14.54 -2.52
CA THR A 194 -22.23 13.67 -1.45
C THR A 194 -21.45 12.50 -2.03
N GLY A 195 -20.49 11.98 -1.27
CA GLY A 195 -19.64 10.86 -1.71
C GLY A 195 -18.26 11.34 -2.16
N ARG A 196 -17.65 10.56 -3.05
CA ARG A 196 -16.25 10.71 -3.48
C ARG A 196 -16.18 11.13 -4.94
N GLY A 197 -15.31 12.08 -5.24
CA GLY A 197 -15.13 12.51 -6.62
C GLY A 197 -14.21 13.70 -6.78
N GLN A 198 -14.19 14.21 -7.99
CA GLN A 198 -13.36 15.33 -8.42
C GLN A 198 -14.23 16.36 -9.14
N LEU A 199 -14.21 17.60 -8.66
CA LEU A 199 -14.75 18.75 -9.39
C LEU A 199 -13.68 19.22 -10.38
N LEU A 200 -14.00 19.14 -11.67
CA LEU A 200 -13.08 19.46 -12.76
C LEU A 200 -13.26 20.91 -13.23
N HIS A 201 -14.49 21.39 -13.21
CA HIS A 201 -14.88 22.71 -13.68
C HIS A 201 -16.04 23.26 -12.86
N ILE A 202 -15.99 24.55 -12.51
CA ILE A 202 -17.13 25.29 -11.98
C ILE A 202 -17.09 26.72 -12.49
N GLY A 203 -18.25 27.22 -12.92
CA GLY A 203 -18.42 28.60 -13.31
C GLY A 203 -19.87 29.00 -13.32
N ASN A 204 -20.13 30.30 -13.48
CA ASN A 204 -21.49 30.80 -13.56
C ASN A 204 -21.67 31.82 -14.67
N PHE A 205 -22.81 31.76 -15.35
CA PHE A 205 -23.20 32.75 -16.34
C PHE A 205 -24.22 33.71 -15.75
N ARG A 206 -24.02 34.99 -16.00
CA ARG A 206 -24.91 36.08 -15.60
C ARG A 206 -25.41 36.79 -16.84
N SER A 207 -26.71 36.78 -17.07
CA SER A 207 -27.43 37.47 -18.13
C SER A 207 -28.03 38.78 -17.59
N VAL A 208 -27.22 39.83 -17.54
CA VAL A 208 -27.59 41.14 -16.98
C VAL A 208 -27.39 42.24 -18.01
N SER A 209 -28.29 43.24 -18.02
CA SER A 209 -28.26 44.42 -18.89
C SER A 209 -27.47 45.61 -18.32
N GLY A 210 -26.82 45.42 -17.16
CA GLY A 210 -25.98 46.40 -16.48
C GLY A 210 -25.07 45.70 -15.47
N THR A 211 -24.45 46.44 -14.55
CA THR A 211 -23.50 45.87 -13.59
C THR A 211 -24.13 44.71 -12.80
N GLY A 212 -23.57 43.52 -12.99
CA GLY A 212 -23.91 42.33 -12.23
C GLY A 212 -22.69 41.82 -11.50
N GLY A 213 -22.90 41.25 -10.31
CA GLY A 213 -21.84 40.55 -9.60
C GLY A 213 -22.37 39.28 -8.96
N SER A 214 -21.47 38.32 -8.79
CA SER A 214 -21.74 37.07 -8.09
C SER A 214 -20.51 36.66 -7.30
N ARG A 215 -20.71 36.45 -5.99
CA ARG A 215 -19.74 35.80 -5.14
C ARG A 215 -20.00 34.29 -5.13
N MET A 216 -18.97 33.51 -5.47
CA MET A 216 -19.01 32.06 -5.38
C MET A 216 -18.10 31.56 -4.26
N GLU A 217 -18.59 30.58 -3.52
CA GLU A 217 -17.81 29.84 -2.52
C GLU A 217 -17.83 28.35 -2.87
N ILE A 218 -16.67 27.69 -2.81
CA ILE A 218 -16.58 26.23 -2.97
C ILE A 218 -16.19 25.65 -1.63
N TRP A 219 -17.01 24.71 -1.16
CA TRP A 219 -16.82 23.99 0.08
C TRP A 219 -16.56 22.51 -0.20
N VAL A 220 -15.45 21.99 0.30
CA VAL A 220 -15.03 20.60 0.19
C VAL A 220 -14.96 20.00 1.57
N ASP A 221 -15.67 18.90 1.78
CA ASP A 221 -15.67 18.12 3.02
C ASP A 221 -15.87 19.02 4.25
N GLY A 222 -16.85 19.92 4.19
CA GLY A 222 -17.17 20.85 5.28
C GLY A 222 -16.27 22.09 5.40
N ARG A 223 -15.36 22.34 4.45
CA ARG A 223 -14.47 23.51 4.46
C ARG A 223 -14.57 24.38 3.24
N LYS A 224 -14.57 25.69 3.43
CA LYS A 224 -14.38 26.65 2.34
C LYS A 224 -12.94 26.58 1.82
N VAL A 225 -12.77 26.19 0.55
CA VAL A 225 -11.47 26.15 -0.14
C VAL A 225 -11.32 27.26 -1.17
N TYR A 226 -12.40 27.99 -1.44
CA TYR A 226 -12.45 29.06 -2.42
C TYR A 226 -13.55 30.06 -2.06
N GLU A 227 -13.23 31.34 -2.24
CA GLU A 227 -14.17 32.44 -2.22
C GLU A 227 -13.68 33.51 -3.19
N TRP A 228 -14.56 33.93 -4.11
CA TRP A 228 -14.25 35.03 -5.01
C TRP A 228 -15.52 35.70 -5.51
N GLU A 229 -15.45 37.02 -5.67
CA GLU A 229 -16.49 37.82 -6.28
C GLU A 229 -16.10 38.21 -7.71
N ALA A 230 -16.96 37.82 -8.66
CA ALA A 230 -16.91 38.24 -10.04
C ALA A 230 -17.83 39.44 -10.24
N VAL A 231 -17.36 40.50 -10.91
CA VAL A 231 -18.15 41.69 -11.27
C VAL A 231 -17.98 41.99 -12.75
N GLY A 232 -19.08 42.09 -13.49
CA GLY A 232 -19.08 42.35 -14.93
C GLY A 232 -20.21 43.28 -15.36
N ALA A 233 -20.02 44.00 -16.46
CA ALA A 233 -20.92 45.07 -16.90
C ALA A 233 -22.14 44.59 -17.72
N VAL A 234 -21.98 43.55 -18.54
CA VAL A 234 -23.05 42.93 -19.35
C VAL A 234 -22.69 41.46 -19.52
N ASN A 235 -23.69 40.57 -19.60
CA ASN A 235 -23.59 39.14 -19.98
C ASN A 235 -22.19 38.51 -19.86
N TYR A 236 -21.84 37.96 -18.70
CA TYR A 236 -20.50 37.42 -18.48
C TYR A 236 -20.51 36.00 -17.93
N TYR A 237 -19.44 35.28 -18.21
CA TYR A 237 -19.14 34.01 -17.58
C TYR A 237 -17.98 34.18 -16.59
N ALA A 238 -18.22 33.82 -15.34
CA ALA A 238 -17.18 33.75 -14.32
C ALA A 238 -16.69 32.30 -14.21
N ALA A 239 -15.43 32.06 -14.55
CA ALA A 239 -14.78 30.77 -14.36
C ALA A 239 -14.12 30.76 -12.98
N HIS A 240 -14.58 29.86 -12.10
CA HIS A 240 -14.11 29.77 -10.72
C HIS A 240 -13.07 28.66 -10.55
N LEU A 241 -13.20 27.58 -11.32
CA LEU A 241 -12.26 26.48 -11.41
C LEU A 241 -12.26 25.96 -12.85
N GLY A 242 -11.07 25.66 -13.36
CA GLY A 242 -10.85 25.18 -14.71
C GLY A 242 -10.71 26.29 -15.74
N SER A 243 -10.26 25.92 -16.94
CA SER A 243 -10.09 26.88 -18.03
C SER A 243 -11.35 27.01 -18.87
N VAL A 244 -11.57 28.22 -19.36
CA VAL A 244 -12.52 28.53 -20.41
C VAL A 244 -11.68 29.07 -21.57
N TYR A 245 -11.55 28.31 -22.65
CA TYR A 245 -10.76 28.74 -23.81
C TYR A 245 -11.64 29.24 -24.95
N LYS A 246 -11.15 30.21 -25.72
CA LYS A 246 -11.82 30.84 -26.86
C LYS A 246 -11.22 30.36 -28.20
N VAL A 247 -12.07 29.66 -28.97
CA VAL A 247 -12.14 29.46 -30.45
C VAL A 247 -10.87 29.10 -31.24
N GLY A 248 -10.91 27.93 -31.89
CA GLY A 248 -10.00 27.52 -32.96
C GLY A 248 -9.85 26.01 -33.04
N ASP A 249 -9.51 25.39 -31.91
CA ASP A 249 -9.50 23.94 -31.73
C ASP A 249 -9.83 23.58 -30.27
N ASP A 250 -10.61 22.51 -30.13
CA ASP A 250 -11.28 22.00 -28.93
C ASP A 250 -10.31 21.43 -27.88
N VAL A 251 -9.76 22.25 -26.97
CA VAL A 251 -9.14 21.70 -25.74
C VAL A 251 -9.49 22.51 -24.49
N VAL A 252 -10.32 21.92 -23.64
CA VAL A 252 -10.43 22.30 -22.22
C VAL A 252 -9.11 21.95 -21.56
N VAL A 253 -8.27 22.95 -21.28
CA VAL A 253 -7.15 22.74 -20.34
C VAL A 253 -7.79 22.70 -18.96
N ALA A 254 -7.99 21.50 -18.42
CA ALA A 254 -8.36 21.31 -17.02
C ALA A 254 -7.47 22.22 -16.14
N PRO A 255 -7.96 22.70 -14.98
CA PRO A 255 -7.02 23.28 -14.04
C PRO A 255 -5.92 22.23 -13.81
N GLY A 256 -4.66 22.66 -13.69
CA GLY A 256 -3.53 21.72 -13.54
C GLY A 256 -3.72 20.72 -12.39
N THR A 257 -4.69 20.95 -11.49
CA THR A 257 -5.12 20.01 -10.47
C THR A 257 -6.64 20.11 -10.25
N PRO A 258 -7.41 19.00 -10.31
CA PRO A 258 -8.84 18.99 -9.98
C PRO A 258 -9.07 19.14 -8.46
N VAL A 259 -10.29 19.52 -8.08
CA VAL A 259 -10.70 19.59 -6.67
C VAL A 259 -11.23 18.24 -6.23
N VAL A 260 -10.46 17.52 -5.42
CA VAL A 260 -10.86 16.20 -4.87
C VAL A 260 -11.68 16.39 -3.59
N PHE A 261 -12.80 15.67 -3.47
CA PHE A 261 -13.65 15.62 -2.28
C PHE A 261 -13.97 14.16 -1.89
N ARG A 262 -14.10 13.89 -0.58
CA ARG A 262 -14.23 12.51 -0.03
C ARG A 262 -15.56 12.24 0.67
N ARG A 263 -16.22 13.27 1.17
CA ARG A 263 -17.51 13.24 1.88
C ARG A 263 -18.54 14.09 1.17
N SER A 264 -18.18 15.33 0.86
CA SER A 264 -19.10 16.28 0.27
C SER A 264 -18.42 17.41 -0.50
N LEU A 265 -19.16 17.94 -1.46
CA LEU A 265 -18.85 19.19 -2.13
C LEU A 265 -20.12 20.05 -2.10
N ALA A 266 -20.00 21.30 -1.71
CA ALA A 266 -21.08 22.28 -1.80
C ALA A 266 -20.58 23.55 -2.52
N VAL A 267 -21.40 24.10 -3.40
CA VAL A 267 -21.14 25.40 -4.03
C VAL A 267 -22.22 26.37 -3.60
N TRP A 268 -21.79 27.52 -3.10
CA TRP A 268 -22.66 28.61 -2.69
C TRP A 268 -22.48 29.80 -3.62
N LEU A 269 -23.58 30.49 -3.86
CA LEU A 269 -23.65 31.64 -4.75
C LEU A 269 -24.39 32.77 -4.06
N THR A 270 -23.85 33.98 -4.14
CA THR A 270 -24.48 35.21 -3.64
C THR A 270 -24.46 36.27 -4.73
N PRO A 271 -25.60 36.66 -5.32
CA PRO A 271 -25.65 37.78 -6.27
C PRO A 271 -25.41 39.10 -5.51
N THR A 272 -24.46 39.93 -5.95
CA THR A 272 -24.02 41.11 -5.18
C THR A 272 -24.65 42.43 -5.66
N TYR A 273 -24.76 42.64 -6.97
CA TYR A 273 -25.28 43.91 -7.54
C TYR A 273 -26.72 43.84 -8.06
N SER A 274 -27.20 42.65 -8.43
CA SER A 274 -28.54 42.44 -8.97
C SER A 274 -29.01 41.02 -8.65
N PRO A 275 -30.33 40.78 -8.52
CA PRO A 275 -30.86 39.45 -8.27
C PRO A 275 -30.51 38.46 -9.41
N TRP A 276 -30.53 37.17 -9.12
CA TRP A 276 -30.36 36.05 -10.05
C TRP A 276 -31.71 35.54 -10.49
N VAL A 277 -32.24 36.16 -11.54
CA VAL A 277 -33.59 35.92 -12.04
C VAL A 277 -33.64 35.85 -13.57
N GLY A 278 -32.51 36.00 -14.27
CA GLY A 278 -32.45 35.94 -15.71
C GLY A 278 -32.64 34.51 -16.21
N THR A 279 -33.47 34.32 -17.25
CA THR A 279 -33.76 33.00 -17.86
C THR A 279 -32.54 32.28 -18.42
N ASN A 280 -31.45 33.02 -18.64
CA ASN A 280 -30.18 32.49 -19.12
C ASN A 280 -29.15 32.35 -17.99
N ASP A 281 -29.46 32.71 -16.75
CA ASP A 281 -28.53 32.61 -15.63
C ASP A 281 -28.37 31.14 -15.20
N TYR A 282 -27.14 30.61 -15.17
CA TYR A 282 -26.88 29.23 -14.74
C TYR A 282 -25.54 29.05 -14.03
N VAL A 283 -25.43 27.94 -13.30
CA VAL A 283 -24.16 27.42 -12.77
C VAL A 283 -23.78 26.20 -13.61
N GLY A 284 -22.58 26.26 -14.20
CA GLY A 284 -22.04 25.20 -15.05
C GLY A 284 -20.96 24.42 -14.30
N HIS A 285 -21.06 23.10 -14.27
CA HIS A 285 -20.13 22.25 -13.51
C HIS A 285 -19.79 20.94 -14.24
N SER A 286 -18.65 20.33 -13.90
CA SER A 286 -18.29 18.99 -14.38
C SER A 286 -17.58 18.19 -13.30
N PHE A 287 -17.88 16.89 -13.27
CA PHE A 287 -17.42 15.96 -12.26
C PHE A 287 -16.78 14.72 -12.87
N ARG A 288 -15.85 14.13 -12.11
CA ARG A 288 -15.47 12.74 -12.23
C ARG A 288 -15.79 12.04 -10.91
N THR A 289 -16.69 11.07 -10.93
CA THR A 289 -16.95 10.21 -9.77
C THR A 289 -15.78 9.26 -9.58
N GLU A 290 -15.34 9.08 -8.34
CA GLU A 290 -14.44 7.98 -8.00
C GLU A 290 -15.30 6.79 -7.55
N ALA A 291 -15.01 5.61 -8.11
CA ALA A 291 -15.70 4.36 -7.78
C ALA A 291 -15.32 3.85 -6.39
#